data_AF-L5NMG8-F1
#
_entry.id   AF-L5NMG8-F1
#
_cell.length_a   1.000
_cell.length_b   1.000
_cell.length_c   1.000
_cell.angle_alpha   90.00
_cell.angle_beta   90.00
_cell.angle_gamma   90.00
#
_symmetry.space_group_name_H-M   'P 1'
#
loop_
_entity.id
_entity.type
_entity.pdbx_description
1 polymer ?
#
loop_
_entity_poly.entity_id
_entity_poly.type
_entity_poly.pdbx_seq_one_letter_code
_entity_poly.pdbx_strand_id
1 'polypeptide(L)' 'MSFGCQVVSYGNVEETIQRSVRAETAGFDTVTVPDHLFHPTGSEEYLVDPPWEAFSVLGAIAQRTEEV' A
#
# COMPACT_ATOMS: atom_id res chain seq x y z
N MET A 1 -21.10 5.44 -7.78
CA MET A 1 -19.84 6.20 -7.77
C MET A 1 -18.94 5.49 -6.78
N SER A 2 -17.70 5.15 -7.16
CA SER A 2 -16.75 4.50 -6.25
C SER A 2 -15.64 5.46 -5.85
N PHE A 3 -15.14 5.32 -4.62
CA PHE A 3 -14.00 6.05 -4.07
C PHE A 3 -12.85 5.08 -3.83
N GLY A 4 -11.71 5.34 -4.48
CA GLY A 4 -10.48 4.56 -4.30
C GLY A 4 -9.48 5.27 -3.39
N CYS A 5 -8.63 4.49 -2.71
CA CYS A 5 -7.55 4.98 -1.87
C CYS A 5 -6.21 4.36 -2.30
N GLN A 6 -5.24 5.19 -2.67
CA GLN A 6 -3.87 4.73 -2.84
C GLN A 6 -3.14 4.77 -1.50
N VAL A 7 -2.61 3.62 -1.07
CA VAL A 7 -1.88 3.48 0.19
C VAL A 7 -0.42 3.15 -0.07
N VAL A 8 0.46 3.82 0.68
CA VAL A 8 1.92 3.61 0.60
C VAL A 8 2.58 4.03 1.90
N SER A 9 3.55 3.24 2.37
CA SER A 9 4.39 3.52 3.54
C SER A 9 5.74 2.80 3.44
N TYR A 10 6.53 3.09 2.39
CA TYR A 10 7.76 2.36 2.03
C TYR A 10 8.63 1.97 3.23
N GLY A 11 9.30 0.82 3.15
CA GLY A 11 10.03 0.22 4.27
C GLY A 11 9.17 -0.37 5.40
N ASN A 12 7.87 -0.07 5.44
CA ASN A 12 6.94 -0.56 6.46
C ASN A 12 5.67 -1.20 5.86
N VAL A 13 5.73 -2.51 5.61
CA VAL A 13 4.62 -3.29 5.05
C VAL A 13 3.41 -3.35 6.01
N GLU A 14 3.65 -3.54 7.30
CA GLU A 14 2.60 -3.64 8.32
C GLU A 14 1.74 -2.36 8.36
N GLU A 15 2.38 -1.20 8.28
CA GLU A 15 1.66 0.07 8.24
C GLU A 15 0.79 0.22 6.98
N THR A 16 1.25 -0.27 5.82
CA THR A 16 0.43 -0.27 4.60
C THR A 16 -0.79 -1.16 4.75
N ILE A 17 -0.65 -2.33 5.37
CA ILE A 17 -1.78 -3.23 5.68
C ILE A 17 -2.77 -2.52 6.61
N GLN A 18 -2.31 -1.93 7.71
CA GLN A 18 -3.16 -1.22 8.67
C GLN A 18 -3.89 -0.02 8.04
N ARG A 19 -3.22 0.73 7.15
CA ARG A 19 -3.83 1.82 6.39
C ARG A 19 -4.91 1.30 5.42
N SER A 20 -4.72 0.13 4.84
CA SER A 20 -5.71 -0.52 3.95
C SER A 20 -6.97 -0.90 4.71
N VAL A 21 -6.83 -1.52 5.89
CA VAL A 21 -7.96 -1.85 6.78
C VAL A 21 -8.72 -0.58 7.20
N ARG A 22 -8.00 0.52 7.47
CA ARG A 22 -8.62 1.81 7.78
C ARG A 22 -9.37 2.41 6.59
N ALA A 23 -8.83 2.26 5.38
CA ALA A 23 -9.50 2.72 4.17
C ALA A 23 -10.82 1.96 3.94
N GLU A 24 -10.81 0.64 4.11
CA GLU A 24 -12.04 -0.18 4.08
C GLU A 24 -13.04 0.28 5.16
N THR A 25 -12.59 0.43 6.40
CA THR A 25 -13.44 0.88 7.52
C THR A 25 -14.05 2.27 7.26
N ALA A 26 -13.37 3.11 6.49
CA ALA A 26 -13.84 4.44 6.11
C ALA A 26 -14.81 4.43 4.90
N GLY A 27 -15.07 3.27 4.29
CA GLY A 27 -16.00 3.10 3.19
C GLY A 27 -15.41 3.35 1.80
N PHE A 28 -14.08 3.22 1.64
CA PHE A 28 -13.49 3.18 0.30
C PHE A 28 -13.81 1.85 -0.38
N ASP A 29 -14.08 1.87 -1.69
CA ASP A 29 -14.46 0.68 -2.46
C ASP A 29 -13.24 -0.05 -3.06
N THR A 30 -12.06 0.56 -3.02
CA THR A 30 -10.86 0.02 -3.66
C THR A 30 -9.60 0.56 -2.98
N VAL A 31 -8.64 -0.32 -2.71
CA VAL A 31 -7.30 0.04 -2.29
C VAL A 31 -6.30 -0.27 -3.40
N THR A 32 -5.37 0.65 -3.67
CA THR A 32 -4.27 0.43 -4.62
C THR A 32 -2.93 0.64 -3.95
N VAL A 33 -1.93 -0.19 -4.29
CA VAL A 33 -0.53 0.02 -3.89
C VAL A 33 0.32 0.30 -5.13
N PRO A 34 1.35 1.15 -5.01
CA PRO A 34 2.28 1.39 -6.11
C PRO A 34 3.23 0.19 -6.31
N ASP A 35 3.46 -0.18 -7.58
CA ASP A 35 4.54 -1.09 -7.98
C ASP A 35 5.76 -0.27 -8.41
N HIS A 36 6.76 -0.19 -7.52
CA HIS A 36 7.98 0.60 -7.71
C HIS A 36 9.19 -0.29 -8.02
N LEU A 37 9.14 -1.03 -9.14
CA LEU A 37 10.29 -1.76 -9.67
C LEU A 37 11.53 -0.86 -9.85
N PHE A 38 11.33 0.40 -10.26
CA PHE A 38 12.41 1.39 -10.44
C PHE A 38 12.50 2.37 -9.26
N HIS A 39 12.60 1.83 -8.04
CA HIS A 39 12.80 2.66 -6.84
C HIS A 39 14.25 3.20 -6.77
N PRO A 40 14.47 4.50 -6.53
CA PRO A 40 15.81 5.05 -6.39
C PRO A 40 16.54 4.42 -5.19
N THR A 41 17.71 3.82 -5.41
CA THR A 41 18.44 3.09 -4.34
C THR A 41 19.50 3.92 -3.62
N GLY A 42 19.65 5.20 -3.95
CA GLY A 42 20.69 6.08 -3.41
C GLY A 42 20.24 7.53 -3.26
N SER A 43 18.94 7.75 -3.16
CA SER A 43 18.36 9.07 -2.94
C SER A 43 18.27 9.34 -1.45
N GLU A 44 18.77 10.50 -1.01
CA GLU A 44 18.64 10.97 0.39
C GLU A 44 17.43 11.90 0.58
N GLU A 45 16.77 12.30 -0.51
CA GLU A 45 15.72 13.32 -0.51
C GLU A 45 14.33 12.75 -0.86
N TYR A 46 14.26 11.85 -1.84
CA TYR A 46 13.01 11.26 -2.33
C TYR A 46 13.06 9.76 -2.26
N LEU A 47 11.95 9.12 -1.83
CA LEU A 47 11.83 7.66 -1.85
C LEU A 47 13.02 6.99 -1.15
N VAL A 48 13.30 7.46 0.07
CA VAL A 48 14.43 7.03 0.91
C VAL A 48 14.24 5.62 1.46
N ASP A 49 13.00 5.28 1.83
CA ASP A 49 12.67 3.97 2.36
C ASP A 49 12.53 2.94 1.24
N PRO A 50 13.02 1.70 1.42
CA PRO A 50 13.04 0.71 0.35
C PRO A 50 11.63 0.34 -0.15
N PRO A 51 11.48 0.01 -1.45
CA PRO A 51 10.22 -0.50 -1.97
C PRO A 51 9.92 -1.88 -1.41
N TRP A 52 8.68 -2.31 -1.59
CA TRP A 52 8.27 -3.70 -1.46
C TRP A 52 7.80 -4.24 -2.80
N GLU A 53 7.72 -5.57 -2.88
CA GLU A 53 7.07 -6.29 -3.96
C GLU A 53 5.54 -6.16 -3.80
N ALA A 54 4.88 -5.57 -4.79
CA ALA A 54 3.49 -5.13 -4.69
C ALA A 54 2.49 -6.28 -4.54
N PHE A 55 2.71 -7.42 -5.22
CA PHE A 55 1.77 -8.53 -5.19
C PHE A 55 1.75 -9.24 -3.83
N SER A 56 2.89 -9.34 -3.17
CA SER A 56 3.01 -9.87 -1.81
C SER A 56 2.26 -8.99 -0.81
N VAL A 57 2.38 -7.67 -0.95
CA VAL A 57 1.64 -6.71 -0.09
C VAL A 57 0.14 -6.79 -0.36
N LEU A 58 -0.28 -6.85 -1.61
CA LEU A 58 -1.70 -7.03 -1.97
C LEU A 58 -2.28 -8.34 -1.40
N GLY A 59 -1.53 -9.44 -1.46
CA GLY A 59 -1.93 -10.71 -0.84
C GLY A 59 -2.09 -10.61 0.68
N ALA A 60 -1.21 -9.86 1.35
CA ALA A 60 -1.32 -9.62 2.80
C ALA A 60 -2.51 -8.72 3.15
N ILE A 61 -2.79 -7.70 2.34
CA ILE A 61 -3.98 -6.83 2.48
C ILE A 61 -5.25 -7.67 2.33
N ALA A 62 -5.37 -8.45 1.27
CA ALA A 62 -6.54 -9.29 0.98
C ALA A 62 -6.84 -10.31 2.09
N GLN A 63 -5.84 -10.70 2.89
CA GLN A 63 -6.04 -11.59 4.04
C GLN A 63 -6.51 -10.87 5.32
N ARG A 64 -6.63 -9.53 5.26
CA ARG A 64 -6.95 -8.64 6.39
C ARG A 64 -8.13 -7.71 6.11
N THR A 65 -8.57 -7.61 4.86
CA THR A 65 -9.77 -6.92 4.40
C THR A 65 -10.85 -7.93 4.01
N GLU A 66 -12.10 -7.49 3.92
CA GLU A 66 -13.26 -8.34 3.57
C GLU A 66 -13.83 -8.00 2.19
N GLU A 67 -13.90 -6.72 1.83
CA GLU A 67 -14.56 -6.22 0.63
C GLU A 67 -13.62 -5.47 -0.34
N VAL A 68 -12.53 -4.87 0.16
CA VAL A 68 -11.55 -4.13 -0.68
C VAL A 68 -10.32 -4.93 -1.09
#